data_AF-A0A373WJ29-F1
#
_entry.id   AF-A0A373WJ29-F1
#
_cell.length_a   1.000
_cell.length_b   1.000
_cell.length_c   1.000
_cell.angle_alpha   90.00
_cell.angle_beta   90.00
_cell.angle_gamma   90.00
#
_symmetry.space_group_name_H-M   'P 1'
#
loop_
_entity.id
_entity.type
_entity.pdbx_description
1 polymer ?
#
loop_
_entity_poly.entity_id
_entity_poly.type
_entity_poly.pdbx_seq_one_letter_code
_entity_poly.pdbx_strand_id
1 'polypeptide(L)'
;MEAIKFLKYILSRIGIMIVLTLFSAFAGIVLIPALVTVFPSSTSAFKSFMTNSNVDSFIGFAVMLIFFLRLFYDDGKRHAAYENWSWVNITIVYLLMLLVYFIPAIFRDSFSQEGKGDIFYKVLYYPCIWLNEGVGMNYLVSVIIGIGLLLAASYCFYLIAYKVYVHKHPVILKSMKSFSAGKTDNNV
;
A
#
# COMPACT_ATOMS: atom_id res chain seq x y z
N MET A 1 10.70 8.21 20.48
CA MET A 1 10.59 8.70 19.09
C MET A 1 9.99 10.09 19.15
N GLU A 2 10.52 11.03 18.38
CA GLU A 2 9.95 12.38 18.32
C GLU A 2 8.57 12.35 17.65
N ALA A 3 7.56 12.94 18.30
CA ALA A 3 6.17 12.90 17.85
C ALA A 3 5.99 13.50 16.44
N ILE A 4 6.69 14.61 16.16
CA ILE A 4 6.65 15.29 14.85
C ILE A 4 7.18 14.38 13.74
N LYS A 5 8.25 13.63 14.00
CA LYS A 5 8.83 12.68 13.03
C LYS A 5 7.86 11.55 12.72
N PHE A 6 7.20 11.02 13.77
CA PHE A 6 6.19 9.97 13.61
C PHE A 6 4.98 10.47 12.81
N LEU A 7 4.48 11.68 13.10
CA LEU A 7 3.38 12.29 12.38
C LEU A 7 3.72 12.50 10.89
N LYS A 8 4.91 13.03 10.58
CA LYS A 8 5.38 13.20 9.20
C LYS A 8 5.45 11.87 8.45
N TYR A 9 5.88 10.80 9.12
CA TYR A 9 5.91 9.47 8.54
C TYR A 9 4.50 8.96 8.20
N ILE A 10 3.54 9.06 9.15
CA ILE A 10 2.14 8.68 8.90
C ILE A 10 1.57 9.43 7.70
N LEU A 11 1.68 10.76 7.71
CA LEU A 11 1.15 11.61 6.64
C LEU A 11 1.80 11.31 5.30
N SER A 12 3.12 11.06 5.28
CA SER A 12 3.83 10.66 4.07
C SER A 12 3.31 9.33 3.52
N ARG A 13 3.06 8.32 4.37
CA ARG A 13 2.57 7.01 3.91
C ARG A 13 1.13 7.06 3.41
N ILE A 14 0.27 7.82 4.08
CA ILE A 14 -1.09 8.07 3.62
C ILE A 14 -1.08 8.84 2.29
N GLY A 15 -0.27 9.90 2.19
CA GLY A 15 -0.15 10.68 0.95
C GLY A 15 0.34 9.83 -0.21
N ILE A 16 1.36 8.99 0.00
CA ILE A 16 1.87 8.07 -1.02
C ILE A 16 0.81 7.03 -1.41
N MET A 17 0.04 6.49 -0.46
CA MET A 17 -1.07 5.59 -0.76
C MET A 17 -2.07 6.23 -1.72
N ILE A 18 -2.53 7.45 -1.42
CA ILE A 18 -3.48 8.17 -2.26
C ILE A 18 -2.91 8.42 -3.66
N VAL A 19 -1.66 8.88 -3.75
CA VAL A 19 -1.00 9.13 -5.04
C VAL A 19 -0.86 7.83 -5.85
N LEU A 20 -0.48 6.73 -5.21
CA LEU A 20 -0.34 5.43 -5.88
C LEU A 20 -1.68 4.83 -6.28
N THR A 21 -2.75 5.10 -5.53
CA THR A 21 -4.11 4.75 -5.93
C THR A 21 -4.51 5.48 -7.22
N LEU A 22 -4.26 6.78 -7.31
CA LEU A 22 -4.54 7.54 -8.53
C LEU A 22 -3.66 7.09 -9.70
N PHE A 23 -2.36 6.82 -9.44
CA PHE A 23 -1.45 6.32 -10.45
C PHE A 23 -1.82 4.92 -10.95
N SER A 24 -2.27 4.04 -10.07
CA SER A 24 -2.73 2.69 -10.46
C SER A 24 -4.03 2.73 -11.27
N ALA A 25 -4.96 3.63 -10.93
CA ALA A 25 -6.13 3.89 -11.76
C ALA A 25 -5.74 4.38 -13.15
N PHE A 26 -4.81 5.35 -13.23
CA PHE A 26 -4.27 5.81 -14.51
C PHE A 26 -3.56 4.70 -15.29
N ALA A 27 -2.77 3.87 -14.60
CA ALA A 27 -2.04 2.79 -15.24
C ALA A 27 -2.98 1.75 -15.87
N GLY A 28 -4.02 1.32 -15.14
CA GLY A 28 -4.99 0.35 -15.64
C GLY A 28 -5.91 0.94 -16.72
N ILE A 29 -6.48 2.12 -16.50
CA ILE A 29 -7.50 2.70 -17.41
C ILE A 29 -6.87 3.26 -18.69
N VAL A 30 -5.67 3.85 -18.61
CA VAL A 30 -5.10 4.64 -19.71
C VAL A 30 -3.84 4.02 -20.25
N LEU A 31 -2.84 3.78 -19.39
CA LEU A 31 -1.49 3.42 -19.84
C LEU A 31 -1.45 2.05 -20.53
N ILE A 32 -2.05 1.03 -19.91
CA ILE A 32 -2.02 -0.33 -20.44
C ILE A 32 -2.83 -0.46 -21.73
N PRO A 33 -4.09 0.00 -21.81
CA PRO A 33 -4.84 -0.02 -23.07
C PRO A 33 -4.11 0.71 -24.20
N ALA A 34 -3.47 1.85 -23.92
CA ALA A 34 -2.68 2.58 -24.90
C ALA A 34 -1.49 1.75 -25.43
N LEU A 35 -0.76 1.05 -24.55
CA LEU A 35 0.34 0.17 -24.96
C LEU A 35 -0.12 -1.02 -25.81
N VAL A 36 -1.30 -1.56 -25.49
CA VAL A 36 -1.89 -2.71 -26.20
C VAL A 36 -2.23 -2.36 -27.67
N THR A 37 -2.49 -1.08 -27.98
CA THR A 37 -2.81 -0.66 -29.35
C THR A 37 -1.67 -0.90 -30.35
N VAL A 38 -0.42 -0.86 -29.88
CA VAL A 38 0.81 -0.98 -30.70
C VAL A 38 0.99 -2.40 -31.25
N PHE A 39 0.38 -3.41 -30.62
CA PHE A 39 0.52 -4.79 -31.07
C PHE A 39 -0.19 -5.04 -32.42
N PRO A 40 0.28 -5.99 -33.24
CA PRO A 40 -0.33 -6.30 -34.53
C PRO A 40 -1.71 -6.98 -34.37
N SER A 41 -2.56 -6.86 -35.39
CA SER A 41 -3.94 -7.41 -35.40
C SER A 41 -4.00 -8.94 -35.26
N SER A 42 -2.90 -9.65 -35.55
CA SER A 42 -2.75 -11.09 -35.31
C SER A 42 -2.83 -11.48 -33.82
N THR A 43 -2.78 -10.50 -32.92
CA THR A 43 -2.87 -10.68 -31.46
C THR A 43 -4.23 -10.28 -30.88
N SER A 44 -5.31 -10.38 -31.67
CA SER A 44 -6.66 -9.94 -31.27
C SER A 44 -7.14 -10.52 -29.94
N ALA A 45 -6.88 -11.80 -29.67
CA ALA A 45 -7.21 -12.44 -28.39
C ALA A 45 -6.46 -11.82 -27.20
N PHE A 46 -5.16 -11.53 -27.37
CA PHE A 46 -4.35 -10.87 -26.36
C PHE A 46 -4.82 -9.43 -26.12
N LYS A 47 -5.14 -8.69 -27.19
CA LYS A 47 -5.70 -7.34 -27.07
C LYS A 47 -7.01 -7.35 -26.29
N SER A 48 -7.94 -8.23 -26.64
CA SER A 48 -9.22 -8.35 -25.95
C SER A 48 -9.07 -8.74 -24.48
N PHE A 49 -8.06 -9.54 -24.13
CA PHE A 49 -7.76 -9.88 -22.75
C PHE A 49 -7.19 -8.68 -21.98
N MET A 50 -6.22 -7.98 -22.57
CA MET A 50 -5.54 -6.84 -21.96
C MET A 50 -6.36 -5.54 -21.95
N THR A 51 -7.54 -5.51 -22.57
CA THR A 51 -8.49 -4.39 -22.50
C THR A 51 -9.77 -4.77 -21.74
N ASN A 52 -9.74 -5.89 -21.01
CA ASN A 52 -10.85 -6.29 -20.17
C ASN A 52 -10.82 -5.47 -18.88
N SER A 53 -11.95 -4.85 -18.50
CA SER A 53 -12.04 -3.97 -17.32
C SER A 53 -11.55 -4.61 -16.02
N ASN A 54 -11.79 -5.91 -15.86
CA ASN A 54 -11.34 -6.68 -14.70
C ASN A 54 -9.82 -6.87 -14.70
N VAL A 55 -9.24 -7.14 -15.87
CA VAL A 55 -7.79 -7.29 -16.05
C VAL A 55 -7.10 -5.95 -15.82
N ASP A 56 -7.64 -4.86 -16.35
CA ASP A 56 -7.09 -3.51 -16.17
C ASP A 56 -7.09 -3.08 -14.69
N SER A 57 -8.19 -3.38 -13.96
CA SER A 57 -8.28 -3.17 -12.52
C SER A 57 -7.25 -4.00 -11.74
N PHE A 58 -7.08 -5.27 -12.10
CA PHE A 58 -6.06 -6.14 -11.49
C PHE A 58 -4.64 -5.66 -11.80
N ILE A 59 -4.37 -5.13 -13.00
CA ILE A 59 -3.07 -4.52 -13.31
C ILE A 59 -2.84 -3.28 -12.45
N GLY A 60 -3.86 -2.44 -12.25
CA GLY A 60 -3.80 -1.33 -11.30
C GLY A 60 -3.42 -1.82 -9.88
N PHE A 61 -4.07 -2.88 -9.40
CA PHE A 61 -3.71 -3.53 -8.13
C PHE A 61 -2.25 -3.98 -8.08
N ALA A 62 -1.78 -4.67 -9.13
CA ALA A 62 -0.41 -5.18 -9.20
C ALA A 62 0.63 -4.06 -9.23
N VAL A 63 0.35 -2.97 -9.97
CA VAL A 63 1.19 -1.77 -9.99
C VAL A 63 1.30 -1.18 -8.58
N MET A 64 0.16 -0.95 -7.92
CA MET A 64 0.13 -0.42 -6.56
C MET A 64 0.91 -1.33 -5.58
N LEU A 65 0.72 -2.65 -5.68
CA LEU A 65 1.43 -3.65 -4.88
C LEU A 65 2.94 -3.52 -5.05
N ILE A 66 3.46 -3.50 -6.28
CA ILE A 66 4.91 -3.44 -6.54
C ILE A 66 5.54 -2.19 -5.90
N PHE A 67 4.92 -1.03 -6.06
CA PHE A 67 5.41 0.21 -5.46
C PHE A 67 5.37 0.16 -3.93
N PHE A 68 4.30 -0.37 -3.35
CA PHE A 68 4.17 -0.55 -1.91
C PHE A 68 5.23 -1.51 -1.35
N LEU A 69 5.41 -2.68 -1.97
CA LEU A 69 6.43 -3.65 -1.57
C LEU A 69 7.82 -2.99 -1.58
N ARG A 70 8.13 -2.20 -2.61
CA ARG A 70 9.42 -1.50 -2.68
C ARG A 70 9.56 -0.43 -1.61
N LEU A 71 8.55 0.41 -1.43
CA LEU A 71 8.54 1.49 -0.44
C LEU A 71 8.78 0.94 0.97
N PHE A 72 7.99 -0.05 1.37
CA PHE A 72 8.07 -0.61 2.71
C PHE A 72 9.29 -1.51 2.93
N TYR A 73 9.84 -2.11 1.88
CA TYR A 73 11.15 -2.76 1.95
C TYR A 73 12.27 -1.74 2.22
N ASP A 74 12.24 -0.58 1.56
CA ASP A 74 13.21 0.49 1.80
C ASP A 74 13.05 1.10 3.20
N ASP A 75 11.82 1.22 3.70
CA ASP A 75 11.56 1.62 5.08
C ASP A 75 12.12 0.63 6.10
N GLY A 76 11.91 -0.67 5.90
CA GLY A 76 12.43 -1.70 6.81
C GLY A 76 13.95 -1.62 6.97
N LYS A 77 14.67 -1.37 5.86
CA LYS A 77 16.12 -1.15 5.89
C LYS A 77 16.50 0.16 6.60
N ARG A 78 15.83 1.27 6.29
CA ARG A 78 16.14 2.59 6.87
C ARG A 78 15.89 2.62 8.37
N HIS A 79 14.78 2.04 8.81
CA HIS A 79 14.47 1.91 10.22
C HIS A 79 15.49 1.00 10.91
N ALA A 80 15.86 -0.14 10.32
CA ALA A 80 16.91 -0.97 10.89
C ALA A 80 18.28 -0.27 10.99
N ALA A 81 18.61 0.60 10.04
CA ALA A 81 19.93 1.24 9.93
C ALA A 81 20.11 2.48 10.81
N TYR A 82 19.10 3.36 10.86
CA TYR A 82 19.27 4.73 11.34
C TYR A 82 18.30 5.10 12.46
N GLU A 83 17.24 4.32 12.70
CA GLU A 83 16.12 4.79 13.50
C GLU A 83 15.52 3.70 14.40
N ASN A 84 15.50 3.91 15.72
CA ASN A 84 14.89 2.95 16.65
C ASN A 84 13.35 3.02 16.58
N TRP A 85 12.76 2.38 15.56
CA TRP A 85 11.30 2.25 15.43
C TRP A 85 10.76 1.07 16.23
N SER A 86 9.73 1.34 17.03
CA SER A 86 8.96 0.29 17.66
C SER A 86 8.04 -0.39 16.64
N TRP A 87 7.93 -1.70 16.74
CA TRP A 87 6.99 -2.50 15.95
C TRP A 87 5.55 -2.01 16.13
N VAL A 88 5.19 -1.53 17.32
CA VAL A 88 3.88 -0.94 17.63
C VAL A 88 3.58 0.28 16.75
N ASN A 89 4.56 1.18 16.60
CA ASN A 89 4.40 2.41 15.81
C ASN A 89 4.18 2.10 14.34
N ILE A 90 4.87 1.09 13.81
CA ILE A 90 4.68 0.64 12.43
C ILE A 90 3.29 0.04 12.26
N THR A 91 2.85 -0.83 13.17
CA THR A 91 1.49 -1.40 13.12
C THR A 91 0.41 -0.31 13.15
N ILE A 92 0.58 0.74 13.98
CA ILE A 92 -0.33 1.89 14.01
C ILE A 92 -0.40 2.57 12.63
N VAL A 93 0.73 2.76 11.95
CA VAL A 93 0.75 3.40 10.61
C VAL A 93 -0.05 2.56 9.60
N TYR A 94 0.12 1.24 9.60
CA TYR A 94 -0.62 0.35 8.71
C TYR A 94 -2.12 0.36 9.01
N LEU A 95 -2.51 0.38 10.29
CA LEU A 95 -3.91 0.52 10.70
C LEU A 95 -4.50 1.87 10.26
N LEU A 96 -3.77 2.96 10.40
CA LEU A 96 -4.22 4.28 9.95
C LEU A 96 -4.37 4.34 8.43
N MET A 97 -3.44 3.76 7.68
CA MET A 97 -3.58 3.64 6.23
C MET A 97 -4.81 2.83 5.84
N LEU A 98 -5.04 1.69 6.50
CA LEU A 98 -6.23 0.86 6.31
C LEU A 98 -7.51 1.68 6.53
N LEU A 99 -7.60 2.38 7.67
CA LEU A 99 -8.77 3.18 8.04
C LEU A 99 -9.00 4.33 7.06
N VAL A 100 -7.96 5.08 6.71
CA VAL A 100 -8.08 6.23 5.78
C VAL A 100 -8.53 5.77 4.40
N TYR A 101 -8.08 4.61 3.94
CA TYR A 101 -8.54 4.05 2.67
C TYR A 101 -9.94 3.44 2.74
N PHE A 102 -10.28 2.75 3.84
CA PHE A 102 -11.52 1.99 3.96
C PHE A 102 -12.73 2.85 4.35
N ILE A 103 -12.57 3.82 5.25
CA ILE A 103 -13.69 4.63 5.78
C ILE A 103 -14.50 5.30 4.65
N PRO A 104 -13.89 5.93 3.63
CA PRO A 104 -14.69 6.57 2.58
C PRO A 104 -15.58 5.58 1.81
N ALA A 105 -15.16 4.31 1.66
CA ALA A 105 -15.93 3.28 0.94
C ALA A 105 -17.27 2.98 1.61
N ILE A 106 -17.35 3.11 2.94
CA ILE A 106 -18.59 2.91 3.71
C ILE A 106 -19.68 3.88 3.24
N PHE A 107 -19.30 5.10 2.87
CA PHE A 107 -20.23 6.16 2.48
C PHE A 107 -20.55 6.17 0.98
N ARG A 108 -19.97 5.25 0.19
CA ARG A 108 -20.13 5.22 -1.27
C ARG A 108 -21.60 5.26 -1.70
N ASP A 109 -22.41 4.37 -1.16
CA ASP A 109 -23.81 4.23 -1.57
C ASP A 109 -24.63 5.47 -1.20
N SER A 110 -24.35 6.08 -0.04
CA SER A 110 -24.98 7.33 0.39
C SER A 110 -24.70 8.48 -0.58
N PHE A 111 -23.45 8.65 -1.02
CA PHE A 111 -23.09 9.71 -1.96
C PHE A 111 -23.56 9.42 -3.40
N SER A 112 -23.54 8.15 -3.81
CA SER A 112 -24.01 7.72 -5.14
C SER A 112 -25.51 8.02 -5.32
N GLN A 113 -26.33 7.84 -4.27
CA GLN A 113 -27.75 8.20 -4.27
C GLN A 113 -28.00 9.71 -4.47
N GLU A 114 -27.09 10.56 -3.99
CA GLU A 114 -27.15 12.01 -4.21
C GLU A 114 -26.64 12.44 -5.60
N GLY A 115 -26.24 11.49 -6.45
CA GLY A 115 -25.62 11.76 -7.75
C GLY A 115 -24.21 12.36 -7.63
N LYS A 116 -23.60 12.32 -6.44
CA LYS A 116 -22.29 12.91 -6.16
C LYS A 116 -21.24 11.81 -6.01
N GLY A 117 -20.07 12.03 -6.60
CA GLY A 117 -18.88 11.22 -6.27
C GLY A 117 -18.81 9.83 -6.89
N ASP A 118 -19.73 9.41 -7.77
CA ASP A 118 -19.64 8.09 -8.40
C ASP A 118 -18.32 7.88 -9.17
N ILE A 119 -17.85 8.93 -9.87
CA ILE A 119 -16.52 8.96 -10.52
C ILE A 119 -15.40 8.88 -9.47
N PHE A 120 -15.53 9.63 -8.37
CA PHE A 120 -14.54 9.63 -7.30
C PHE A 120 -14.34 8.22 -6.72
N TYR A 121 -15.43 7.52 -6.41
CA TYR A 121 -15.39 6.16 -5.88
C TYR A 121 -14.86 5.15 -6.89
N LYS A 122 -15.25 5.27 -8.16
CA LYS A 122 -14.72 4.42 -9.24
C LYS A 122 -13.21 4.56 -9.40
N VAL A 123 -12.68 5.78 -9.35
CA VAL A 123 -11.25 6.04 -9.49
C VAL A 123 -10.49 5.65 -8.23
N LEU A 124 -10.96 6.05 -7.05
CA LEU A 124 -10.28 5.80 -5.78
C LEU A 124 -10.22 4.31 -5.44
N TYR A 125 -11.27 3.55 -5.77
CA TYR A 125 -11.31 2.12 -5.47
C TYR A 125 -11.03 1.24 -6.69
N TYR A 126 -10.59 1.85 -7.80
CA TYR A 126 -10.26 1.16 -9.04
C TYR A 126 -9.38 -0.09 -8.84
N PRO A 127 -8.31 -0.07 -8.03
CA PRO A 127 -7.46 -1.26 -7.82
C PRO A 127 -8.17 -2.40 -7.05
N CYS A 128 -9.35 -2.17 -6.49
CA CYS A 128 -10.12 -3.18 -5.76
C CYS A 128 -11.33 -3.69 -6.56
N ILE A 129 -11.67 -3.07 -7.69
CA ILE A 129 -12.84 -3.43 -8.50
C ILE A 129 -12.75 -4.86 -9.02
N TRP A 130 -11.55 -5.37 -9.34
CA TRP A 130 -11.40 -6.73 -9.84
C TRP A 130 -11.90 -7.82 -8.86
N LEU A 131 -11.89 -7.54 -7.55
CA LEU A 131 -12.50 -8.42 -6.54
C LEU A 131 -14.03 -8.33 -6.57
N ASN A 132 -14.57 -7.15 -6.88
CA ASN A 132 -16.02 -6.93 -6.94
C ASN A 132 -16.61 -7.49 -8.24
N GLU A 133 -16.13 -7.02 -9.38
CA GLU A 133 -16.67 -7.38 -10.70
C GLU A 133 -16.12 -8.71 -11.22
N GLY A 134 -14.84 -9.02 -10.95
CA GLY A 134 -14.21 -10.26 -11.41
C GLY A 134 -14.52 -11.47 -10.56
N VAL A 135 -14.51 -11.33 -9.24
CA VAL A 135 -14.76 -12.42 -8.29
C VAL A 135 -16.20 -12.44 -7.77
N GLY A 136 -16.98 -11.38 -8.00
CA GLY A 136 -18.37 -11.30 -7.56
C GLY A 136 -18.54 -10.97 -6.07
N MET A 137 -17.51 -10.43 -5.41
CA MET A 137 -17.60 -10.07 -3.99
C MET A 137 -18.38 -8.78 -3.78
N ASN A 138 -18.98 -8.60 -2.60
CA ASN A 138 -19.57 -7.32 -2.21
C ASN A 138 -18.54 -6.19 -2.22
N TYR A 139 -18.91 -4.99 -2.66
CA TYR A 139 -18.00 -3.85 -2.79
C TYR A 139 -17.17 -3.54 -1.53
N LEU A 140 -17.80 -3.50 -0.35
CA LEU A 140 -17.07 -3.22 0.90
C LEU A 140 -16.08 -4.33 1.23
N VAL A 141 -16.46 -5.59 0.94
CA VAL A 141 -15.60 -6.76 1.10
C VAL A 141 -14.42 -6.71 0.13
N SER A 142 -14.67 -6.33 -1.12
CA SER A 142 -13.63 -6.13 -2.14
C SER A 142 -12.63 -5.06 -1.72
N VAL A 143 -13.11 -3.93 -1.18
CA VAL A 143 -12.25 -2.84 -0.71
C VAL A 143 -11.38 -3.31 0.46
N ILE A 144 -11.98 -3.86 1.53
CA ILE A 144 -11.23 -4.25 2.73
C ILE A 144 -10.22 -5.36 2.44
N ILE A 145 -10.59 -6.35 1.61
CA ILE A 145 -9.68 -7.42 1.21
C ILE A 145 -8.60 -6.86 0.29
N GLY A 146 -8.94 -6.03 -0.69
CA GLY A 146 -7.97 -5.45 -1.62
C GLY A 146 -6.88 -4.66 -0.90
N ILE A 147 -7.27 -3.66 -0.08
CA ILE A 147 -6.28 -2.89 0.69
C ILE A 147 -5.60 -3.75 1.76
N GLY A 148 -6.34 -4.68 2.38
CA GLY A 148 -5.81 -5.58 3.40
C GLY A 148 -4.68 -6.46 2.85
N LEU A 149 -4.85 -7.00 1.64
CA LEU A 149 -3.83 -7.79 0.94
C LEU A 149 -2.60 -6.94 0.61
N LEU A 150 -2.79 -5.73 0.08
CA LEU A 150 -1.70 -4.79 -0.23
C LEU A 150 -0.87 -4.48 1.02
N LEU A 151 -1.54 -4.12 2.10
CA LEU A 151 -0.90 -3.76 3.37
C LEU A 151 -0.27 -4.97 4.04
N ALA A 152 -0.92 -6.13 4.06
CA ALA A 152 -0.36 -7.35 4.64
C ALA A 152 0.93 -7.79 3.91
N ALA A 153 0.91 -7.80 2.58
CA ALA A 153 2.09 -8.14 1.78
C ALA A 153 3.24 -7.16 2.03
N SER A 154 2.93 -5.86 2.08
CA SER A 154 3.90 -4.81 2.37
C SER A 154 4.51 -4.93 3.77
N TYR A 155 3.69 -5.28 4.76
CA TYR A 155 4.12 -5.49 6.13
C TYR A 155 5.07 -6.69 6.25
N CYS A 156 4.78 -7.78 5.56
CA CYS A 156 5.68 -8.92 5.48
C CYS A 156 7.04 -8.52 4.88
N PHE A 157 7.05 -7.77 3.78
CA PHE A 157 8.28 -7.28 3.16
C PHE A 157 9.07 -6.33 4.06
N TYR A 158 8.38 -5.45 4.79
CA TYR A 158 8.99 -4.61 5.81
C TYR A 158 9.73 -5.44 6.87
N LEU A 159 9.06 -6.46 7.43
CA LEU A 159 9.66 -7.32 8.45
C LEU A 159 10.85 -8.13 7.92
N ILE A 160 10.76 -8.64 6.70
CA ILE A 160 11.86 -9.35 6.04
C ILE A 160 13.05 -8.39 5.86
N ALA A 161 12.81 -7.19 5.32
CA ALA A 161 13.86 -6.19 5.11
C ALA A 161 14.56 -5.82 6.41
N TYR A 162 13.78 -5.57 7.47
CA TYR A 162 14.29 -5.24 8.79
C TYR A 162 15.16 -6.38 9.36
N LYS A 163 14.64 -7.62 9.36
CA LYS A 163 15.38 -8.80 9.88
C LYS A 163 16.66 -9.07 9.10
N VAL A 164 16.60 -9.03 7.77
CA VAL A 164 17.77 -9.25 6.91
C VAL A 164 18.84 -8.18 7.15
N TYR A 165 18.43 -6.91 7.31
CA TYR A 165 19.37 -5.83 7.55
C TYR A 165 20.06 -5.95 8.90
N VAL A 166 19.30 -6.20 9.98
CA VAL A 166 19.83 -6.38 11.33
C VAL A 166 20.80 -7.57 11.40
N HIS A 167 20.48 -8.68 10.71
CA HIS A 167 21.34 -9.85 10.68
C HIS A 167 22.67 -9.57 9.96
N LYS A 168 22.65 -8.80 8.86
CA LYS A 168 23.87 -8.40 8.13
C LYS A 168 24.74 -7.39 8.87
N HIS A 169 24.16 -6.61 9.78
CA HIS A 169 24.87 -5.54 10.52
C HIS A 169 24.72 -5.71 12.05
N PRO A 170 25.37 -6.73 12.66
CA PRO A 170 25.17 -7.08 14.07
C PRO A 170 25.69 -6.04 15.07
N VAL A 171 26.54 -5.10 14.64
CA VAL A 171 27.07 -4.00 15.49
C VAL A 171 25.94 -3.08 15.97
N ILE A 172 24.84 -2.97 15.22
CA ILE A 172 23.67 -2.15 15.55
C ILE A 172 22.95 -2.72 16.79
N LEU A 173 22.88 -4.05 16.94
CA LEU A 173 22.28 -4.70 18.12
C LEU A 173 23.12 -4.50 19.40
N LYS A 174 24.45 -4.46 19.28
CA LYS A 174 25.35 -4.17 20.41
C LYS A 174 25.19 -2.74 20.94
N SER A 175 25.05 -1.77 20.03
CA SER A 175 24.77 -0.37 20.38
C SER A 175 23.40 -0.19 21.06
N MET A 176 22.36 -0.87 20.54
CA MET A 176 21.02 -0.83 21.14
C MET A 176 20.98 -1.44 22.55
N LYS A 177 21.70 -2.56 22.78
CA LYS A 177 21.82 -3.18 24.11
C LYS A 177 22.63 -2.33 25.09
N SER A 178 23.74 -1.69 24.67
CA SER A 178 24.51 -0.84 25.57
C SER A 178 23.76 0.44 25.96
N PHE A 179 22.97 1.00 25.04
CA PHE A 179 22.10 2.15 25.33
C PHE A 179 20.96 1.81 26.30
N SER A 180 20.43 0.58 26.22
CA SER A 180 19.43 0.10 27.19
C SER A 180 20.04 -0.17 28.57
N ALA A 181 21.28 -0.66 28.63
CA ALA A 181 21.99 -0.93 29.89
C ALA A 181 22.44 0.36 30.60
N GLY A 182 22.82 1.40 29.85
CA GLY A 182 23.21 2.71 30.41
C GLY A 182 22.05 3.52 31.00
N LYS A 183 20.80 3.08 30.82
CA LYS A 183 19.61 3.75 31.39
C LYS A 183 19.20 3.21 32.77
N THR A 184 19.74 2.06 33.16
CA THR A 184 19.48 1.43 34.47
C THR A 184 20.43 1.88 35.58
N ASP A 185 21.56 2.51 35.24
CA ASP A 185 22.60 2.87 36.23
C ASP A 185 22.51 4.32 36.76
N ASN A 186 21.54 5.12 36.31
CA ASN A 186 21.39 6.53 36.73
C ASN A 186 20.23 6.78 37.71
N ASN A 187 19.79 5.76 38.45
CA ASN A 187 18.95 5.95 39.64
C ASN A 187 19.80 5.62 40.88
N VAL A 188 20.64 6.57 41.27
CA VAL A 188 21.22 6.67 42.62
C VAL A 188 20.22 7.37 43.52
#